data_AF-A0A7W1NMA5-F1
#
_entry.id   AF-A0A7W1NMA5-F1
#
_cell.length_a   1.000
_cell.length_b   1.000
_cell.length_c   1.000
_cell.angle_alpha   90.00
_cell.angle_beta   90.00
_cell.angle_gamma   90.00
#
_symmetry.space_group_name_H-M   'P 1'
#
loop_
_entity.id
_entity.type
_entity.pdbx_description
1 polymer ?
#
loop_
_entity_poly.entity_id
_entity_poly.type
_entity_poly.pdbx_seq_one_letter_code
_entity_poly.pdbx_strand_id
1 'polypeptide(L)'
;MATSEMGDTILEREFDSTDTDGNKSIIKLRLGIPYQISDSTSSLKWRCAYQIIGKGSEKIKLAQGMDAIDAMLMCIQLADIFMKMYQKDTKITWLDDDWLGLIFPPVSELTEEERKATSEDENSPFKQLFDEFFRNFKGRTAPSNMGD
;
A
#
# COMPACT_ATOMS: atom_id res chain seq x y z
N MET A 1 -7.63 2.82 27.88
CA MET A 1 -7.28 2.26 26.55
C MET A 1 -7.53 3.38 25.55
N ALA A 2 -6.49 3.92 24.92
CA ALA A 2 -6.69 4.95 23.89
C ALA A 2 -7.42 4.30 22.72
N THR A 3 -8.62 4.77 22.42
CA THR A 3 -9.32 4.47 21.18
C THR A 3 -8.45 5.03 20.04
N SER A 4 -7.88 4.15 19.23
CA SER A 4 -7.16 4.56 18.03
C SER A 4 -8.14 5.29 17.11
N GLU A 5 -8.03 6.61 17.02
CA GLU A 5 -8.81 7.41 16.08
C GLU A 5 -8.18 7.29 14.69
N MET A 6 -9.01 7.23 13.65
CA MET A 6 -8.56 7.10 12.27
C MET A 6 -7.80 8.36 11.82
N GLY A 7 -8.16 9.52 12.38
CA GLY A 7 -7.73 10.83 11.86
C GLY A 7 -8.22 11.05 10.42
N ASP A 8 -7.52 11.93 9.71
CA ASP A 8 -7.76 12.18 8.29
C ASP A 8 -7.33 10.97 7.45
N THR A 9 -8.16 10.60 6.48
CA THR A 9 -7.91 9.48 5.56
C THR A 9 -7.18 9.97 4.32
N ILE A 10 -6.05 9.35 3.98
CA ILE A 10 -5.28 9.66 2.76
C ILE A 10 -5.63 8.76 1.59
N LEU A 11 -6.17 7.58 1.88
CA LEU A 11 -6.48 6.58 0.87
C LEU A 11 -7.69 5.76 1.30
N GLU A 12 -8.63 5.59 0.37
CA GLU A 12 -9.73 4.63 0.45
C GLU A 12 -9.69 3.75 -0.80
N ARG A 13 -9.92 2.46 -0.62
CA ARG A 13 -10.06 1.49 -1.71
C ARG A 13 -11.28 0.62 -1.43
N GLU A 14 -12.10 0.42 -2.46
CA GLU A 14 -13.26 -0.45 -2.42
C GLU A 14 -12.94 -1.77 -3.13
N PHE A 15 -13.47 -2.86 -2.59
CA PHE A 15 -13.36 -4.21 -3.11
C PHE A 15 -14.75 -4.81 -3.23
N ASP A 16 -14.99 -5.51 -4.33
CA ASP A 16 -16.21 -6.28 -4.51
C ASP A 16 -16.12 -7.57 -3.68
N SER A 17 -17.21 -7.91 -3.01
CA SER A 17 -17.28 -9.08 -2.16
C SER A 17 -18.53 -9.89 -2.47
N THR A 18 -18.40 -11.21 -2.52
CA THR A 18 -19.53 -12.15 -2.65
C THR A 18 -19.38 -13.26 -1.61
N ASP A 19 -20.38 -13.41 -0.74
CA ASP A 19 -20.39 -14.46 0.28
C ASP A 19 -20.75 -15.84 -0.30
N THR A 20 -20.76 -16.87 0.56
CA THR A 20 -21.07 -18.25 0.15
C THR A 20 -22.51 -18.45 -0.33
N ASP A 21 -23.42 -17.57 0.06
CA ASP A 21 -24.83 -17.59 -0.34
C ASP A 21 -25.07 -16.79 -1.63
N GLY A 22 -24.02 -16.16 -2.17
CA GLY A 22 -24.06 -15.36 -3.39
C GLY A 22 -24.46 -13.91 -3.16
N ASN A 23 -24.58 -13.45 -1.91
CA ASN A 23 -24.89 -12.05 -1.62
C ASN A 23 -23.68 -11.17 -1.92
N LYS A 24 -23.93 -10.09 -2.66
CA LYS A 24 -22.91 -9.10 -3.01
C LYS A 24 -22.84 -8.00 -1.96
N SER A 25 -21.62 -7.59 -1.63
CA SER A 25 -21.34 -6.48 -0.72
C SER A 25 -20.04 -5.78 -1.12
N ILE A 26 -19.71 -4.67 -0.45
CA ILE A 26 -18.48 -3.91 -0.65
C ILE A 26 -17.65 -3.97 0.63
N ILE A 27 -16.37 -4.27 0.47
CA ILE A 27 -15.36 -4.13 1.52
C ILE A 27 -14.55 -2.87 1.25
N LYS A 28 -14.33 -2.04 2.27
CA LYS A 28 -13.52 -0.82 2.14
C LYS A 28 -12.26 -0.91 2.97
N LEU A 29 -11.12 -0.62 2.38
CA LEU A 29 -9.86 -0.38 3.08
C LEU A 29 -9.62 1.13 3.16
N ARG A 30 -9.42 1.65 4.36
CA ARG A 30 -9.06 3.04 4.60
C ARG A 30 -7.73 3.14 5.33
N LEU A 31 -6.88 4.08 4.91
CA LEU A 31 -5.60 4.40 5.54
C LEU A 31 -5.60 5.86 6.00
N GLY A 32 -5.20 6.09 7.24
CA GLY A 32 -5.02 7.42 7.82
C GLY A 32 -3.69 8.08 7.44
N ILE A 33 -3.56 9.38 7.72
CA ILE A 33 -2.29 10.12 7.62
C ILE A 33 -1.28 9.50 8.61
N PRO A 34 -0.08 9.07 8.17
CA PRO A 34 0.97 8.66 9.09
C PRO A 34 1.41 9.82 9.99
N TYR A 35 1.61 9.54 11.28
CA TYR A 35 2.00 10.55 12.26
C TYR A 35 3.10 10.04 13.20
N GLN A 36 3.92 10.96 13.68
CA GLN A 36 4.98 10.67 14.62
C GLN A 36 4.47 10.77 16.07
N ILE A 37 4.83 9.80 16.91
CA ILE A 37 4.61 9.85 18.35
C ILE A 37 5.85 10.49 18.99
N SER A 38 5.65 11.60 19.71
CA SER A 38 6.71 12.38 20.36
C SER A 38 7.42 11.61 21.49
N ASP A 39 6.69 10.75 22.21
CA ASP A 39 7.12 10.18 23.49
C ASP A 39 7.57 8.72 23.40
N SER A 40 7.86 8.23 22.19
CA SER A 40 8.33 6.85 22.00
C SER A 40 9.82 6.72 22.26
N THR A 41 10.20 5.84 23.20
CA THR A 41 11.58 5.36 23.38
C THR A 41 12.02 4.33 22.33
N SER A 42 11.08 3.83 21.53
CA SER A 42 11.34 2.92 20.41
C SER A 42 11.83 3.66 19.16
N SER A 43 12.64 3.00 18.34
CA SER A 43 13.00 3.45 16.98
C SER A 43 11.77 3.52 16.05
N LEU A 44 10.73 2.76 16.33
CA LEU A 44 9.45 2.80 15.61
C LEU A 44 8.59 3.94 16.13
N LYS A 45 8.92 5.18 15.74
CA LYS A 45 8.22 6.40 16.21
C LYS A 45 7.01 6.77 15.37
N TRP A 46 6.84 6.17 14.20
CA TRP A 46 5.73 6.49 13.31
C TRP A 46 4.60 5.49 13.46
N ARG A 47 3.37 6.00 13.38
CA ARG A 47 2.14 5.21 13.30
C ARG A 47 1.38 5.56 12.06
N CYS A 48 0.66 4.59 11.52
CA CYS A 48 -0.34 4.81 10.51
C CYS A 48 -1.57 3.99 10.88
N ALA A 49 -2.76 4.60 10.77
CA ALA A 49 -4.02 3.94 11.07
C ALA A 49 -4.56 3.27 9.81
N TYR A 50 -5.18 2.10 9.98
CA TYR A 50 -5.94 1.46 8.90
C TYR A 50 -7.20 0.80 9.42
N GLN A 51 -8.19 0.66 8.54
CA GLN A 51 -9.47 0.03 8.85
C GLN A 51 -9.97 -0.74 7.63
N ILE A 52 -10.49 -1.93 7.86
CA ILE A 52 -11.22 -2.73 6.88
C ILE A 52 -12.70 -2.73 7.31
N ILE A 53 -13.59 -2.23 6.47
CA ILE A 53 -15.03 -2.08 6.73
C ILE A 53 -15.78 -3.03 5.80
N GLY A 54 -16.88 -3.63 6.26
CA GLY A 54 -17.68 -4.60 5.50
C GLY A 54 -17.31 -6.05 5.77
N LYS A 55 -16.29 -6.33 6.59
CA LYS A 55 -15.89 -7.68 7.00
C LYS A 55 -15.11 -7.67 8.31
N GLY A 56 -15.39 -8.65 9.18
CA GLY A 56 -14.62 -8.88 10.40
C GLY A 56 -14.96 -7.91 11.54
N SER A 57 -13.95 -7.48 12.30
CA SER A 57 -14.17 -6.66 13.52
C SER A 57 -14.32 -5.16 13.25
N GLU A 58 -14.01 -4.71 12.03
CA GLU A 58 -14.07 -3.31 11.58
C GLU A 58 -13.37 -2.28 12.47
N LYS A 59 -12.50 -2.74 13.38
CA LYS A 59 -11.76 -1.85 14.29
C LYS A 59 -10.66 -1.13 13.54
N ILE A 60 -10.44 0.13 13.91
CA ILE A 60 -9.24 0.88 13.53
C ILE A 60 -8.04 0.21 14.22
N LYS A 61 -7.03 -0.12 13.40
CA LYS A 61 -5.77 -0.71 13.83
C LYS A 61 -4.63 0.26 13.52
N LEU A 62 -3.50 0.10 14.21
CA LEU A 62 -2.31 0.92 14.01
C LEU A 62 -1.15 0.03 13.58
N ALA A 63 -0.48 0.40 12.49
CA ALA A 63 0.83 -0.13 12.15
C ALA A 63 1.94 0.80 12.69
N GLN A 64 3.13 0.25 12.88
CA GLN A 64 4.31 0.97 13.36
C GLN A 64 5.38 0.95 12.29
N GLY A 65 6.15 2.03 12.17
CA GLY A 65 7.29 2.11 11.25
C GLY A 65 8.40 3.02 11.77
N MET A 66 9.58 2.90 11.17
CA MET A 66 10.74 3.75 11.44
C MET A 66 10.50 5.18 10.93
N ASP A 67 9.81 5.30 9.80
CA ASP A 67 9.38 6.57 9.20
C ASP A 67 7.90 6.49 8.72
N ALA A 68 7.41 7.58 8.12
CA ALA A 68 6.05 7.70 7.62
C ALA A 68 5.72 6.67 6.52
N ILE A 69 6.69 6.43 5.62
CA ILE A 69 6.54 5.54 4.47
C ILE A 69 6.49 4.10 4.96
N ASP A 70 7.42 3.73 5.85
CA ASP A 70 7.48 2.41 6.46
C ASP A 70 6.18 2.09 7.23
N ALA A 71 5.69 3.02 8.05
CA ALA A 71 4.43 2.84 8.78
C ALA A 71 3.22 2.64 7.85
N MET A 72 3.18 3.36 6.72
CA MET A 72 2.14 3.21 5.71
C MET A 72 2.27 1.86 4.97
N LEU A 73 3.47 1.46 4.57
CA LEU A 73 3.72 0.18 3.92
C LEU A 73 3.31 -0.98 4.82
N MET A 74 3.61 -0.90 6.11
CA MET A 74 3.17 -1.89 7.10
C MET A 74 1.65 -1.96 7.22
N CYS A 75 0.91 -0.84 7.10
CA CYS A 75 -0.55 -0.87 7.04
C CYS A 75 -1.06 -1.67 5.84
N ILE A 76 -0.47 -1.41 4.67
CA ILE A 76 -0.87 -2.08 3.43
C ILE A 76 -0.59 -3.60 3.53
N GLN A 77 0.59 -3.99 4.02
CA GLN A 77 0.95 -5.39 4.22
C GLN A 77 0.03 -6.10 5.22
N LEU A 78 -0.27 -5.45 6.35
CA LEU A 78 -1.21 -6.02 7.33
C LEU A 78 -2.62 -6.14 6.76
N ALA A 79 -3.08 -5.13 6.02
CA ALA A 79 -4.37 -5.17 5.35
C ALA A 79 -4.45 -6.34 4.36
N ASP A 80 -3.41 -6.56 3.56
CA ASP A 80 -3.32 -7.70 2.63
C ASP A 80 -3.46 -9.04 3.35
N ILE A 81 -2.74 -9.23 4.46
CA ILE A 81 -2.84 -10.45 5.26
C ILE A 81 -4.28 -10.69 5.73
N PHE A 82 -4.96 -9.66 6.26
CA PHE A 82 -6.34 -9.78 6.71
C PHE A 82 -7.31 -10.03 5.54
N MET A 83 -7.13 -9.35 4.42
CA MET A 83 -7.96 -9.54 3.23
C MET A 83 -7.83 -10.96 2.67
N LYS A 84 -6.60 -11.50 2.60
CA LYS A 84 -6.35 -12.90 2.23
C LYS A 84 -6.96 -13.90 3.20
N MET A 85 -7.01 -13.57 4.49
CA MET A 85 -7.73 -14.40 5.46
C MET A 85 -9.24 -14.40 5.18
N TYR A 86 -9.82 -13.25 4.84
CA TYR A 86 -11.25 -13.14 4.46
C TYR A 86 -11.56 -13.78 3.11
N GLN A 87 -10.58 -13.89 2.20
CA GLN A 87 -10.74 -14.61 0.94
C GLN A 87 -10.97 -16.13 1.12
N LYS A 88 -10.73 -16.69 2.33
CA LYS A 88 -10.95 -18.11 2.59
C LYS A 88 -12.44 -18.50 2.63
N ASP A 89 -13.29 -17.57 3.03
CA ASP A 89 -14.74 -17.78 3.21
C ASP A 89 -15.58 -16.79 2.40
N THR A 90 -14.97 -15.98 1.55
CA THR A 90 -15.65 -14.94 0.77
C THR A 90 -14.88 -14.67 -0.51
N LYS A 91 -15.55 -14.59 -1.66
CA LYS A 91 -14.89 -14.12 -2.87
C LYS A 91 -14.68 -12.61 -2.74
N ILE A 92 -13.44 -12.15 -2.85
CA ILE A 92 -13.10 -10.74 -2.82
C ILE A 92 -12.26 -10.42 -4.04
N THR A 93 -12.71 -9.45 -4.83
CA THR A 93 -12.05 -9.02 -6.06
C THR A 93 -11.80 -7.52 -6.07
N TRP A 94 -10.78 -7.11 -6.83
CA TRP A 94 -10.51 -5.71 -7.12
C TRP A 94 -10.37 -5.55 -8.63
N LEU A 95 -11.16 -4.66 -9.23
CA LEU A 95 -11.18 -4.48 -10.69
C LEU A 95 -11.42 -5.80 -11.45
N ASP A 96 -12.38 -6.60 -10.97
CA ASP A 96 -12.72 -7.93 -11.48
C ASP A 96 -11.57 -8.98 -11.40
N ASP A 97 -10.49 -8.70 -10.66
CA ASP A 97 -9.35 -9.60 -10.45
C ASP A 97 -9.32 -10.14 -9.01
N ASP A 98 -8.84 -11.38 -8.83
CA ASP A 98 -8.62 -11.99 -7.51
C ASP A 98 -7.35 -11.42 -6.82
N TRP A 99 -6.44 -10.83 -7.60
CA TRP A 99 -5.30 -10.09 -7.07
C TRP A 99 -5.72 -8.70 -6.55
N LEU A 100 -5.53 -8.48 -5.25
CA LEU A 100 -6.02 -7.27 -4.56
C LEU A 100 -5.12 -6.03 -4.69
N GLY A 101 -3.96 -6.14 -5.34
CA GLY A 101 -3.05 -5.02 -5.56
C GLY A 101 -2.54 -4.35 -4.27
N LEU A 102 -2.40 -5.11 -3.19
CA LEU A 102 -1.92 -4.62 -1.88
C LEU A 102 -0.44 -4.98 -1.62
N ILE A 103 0.06 -6.09 -2.15
CA ILE A 103 1.49 -6.45 -2.06
C ILE A 103 2.10 -6.40 -3.46
N PHE A 104 3.25 -5.74 -3.56
CA PHE A 104 4.19 -5.94 -4.65
C PHE A 104 5.09 -7.13 -4.26
N PRO A 105 5.24 -8.14 -5.14
CA PRO A 105 6.23 -9.19 -4.89
C PRO A 105 7.60 -8.53 -4.65
N PRO A 106 8.43 -9.03 -3.72
CA PRO A 106 9.82 -8.61 -3.69
C PRO A 106 10.41 -8.89 -5.08
N VAL A 107 11.25 -7.98 -5.60
CA VAL A 107 11.80 -8.06 -6.96
C VAL A 107 12.47 -9.42 -7.25
N SER A 108 13.00 -10.06 -6.20
CA SER A 108 13.58 -11.41 -6.25
C SER A 108 12.59 -12.51 -6.62
N GLU A 109 11.30 -12.32 -6.34
CA GLU A 109 10.21 -13.27 -6.62
C GLU A 109 9.48 -12.96 -7.94
N LEU A 110 9.80 -11.84 -8.59
CA LEU A 110 9.33 -11.58 -9.95
C LEU A 110 9.96 -12.60 -10.90
N THR A 111 9.10 -13.22 -11.72
CA THR A 111 9.50 -13.97 -12.91
C THR A 111 10.32 -13.09 -13.85
N GLU A 112 11.11 -13.69 -14.75
CA GLU A 112 11.87 -12.92 -15.76
C GLU A 112 10.96 -12.07 -16.66
N GLU A 113 9.71 -12.50 -16.86
CA GLU A 113 8.68 -11.76 -17.62
C GLU A 113 8.19 -10.54 -16.85
N GLU A 114 7.89 -10.69 -15.55
CA GLU A 114 7.49 -9.58 -14.69
C GLU A 114 8.65 -8.60 -14.44
N ARG A 115 9.89 -9.12 -14.30
CA ARG A 115 11.09 -8.26 -14.24
C ARG A 115 11.24 -7.44 -15.49
N LYS A 116 11.04 -8.04 -16.66
CA LYS A 116 11.04 -7.31 -17.95
C LYS A 116 9.91 -6.28 -18.04
N ALA A 117 8.74 -6.56 -17.47
CA ALA A 117 7.65 -5.60 -17.40
C ALA A 117 7.94 -4.44 -16.42
N THR A 118 8.72 -4.68 -15.36
CA THR A 118 9.21 -3.63 -14.44
C THR A 118 10.45 -2.89 -14.95
N SER A 119 11.24 -3.51 -15.83
CA SER A 119 12.38 -2.86 -16.48
C SER A 119 11.86 -2.03 -17.63
N GLU A 120 11.62 -0.74 -17.34
CA GLU A 120 11.46 0.37 -18.28
C GLU A 120 11.13 -0.06 -19.73
N ASP A 121 9.83 -0.19 -20.04
CA ASP A 121 9.43 0.11 -21.41
C ASP A 121 9.82 1.57 -21.67
N GLU A 122 10.90 1.77 -22.42
CA GLU A 122 11.45 3.08 -22.79
C GLU A 122 10.40 3.96 -23.47
N ASN A 123 9.35 3.37 -24.05
CA ASN A 123 8.25 4.08 -24.68
C ASN A 123 7.02 4.27 -23.79
N SER A 124 7.04 3.80 -22.54
CA SER A 124 5.88 3.91 -21.65
C SER A 124 5.54 5.37 -21.31
N PRO A 125 4.25 5.72 -21.16
CA PRO A 125 3.83 7.05 -20.71
C PRO A 125 4.44 7.44 -19.35
N PHE A 126 4.67 6.46 -18.47
CA PHE A 126 5.31 6.69 -17.18
C PHE A 126 6.79 7.09 -17.34
N LYS A 127 7.55 6.42 -18.22
CA LYS A 127 8.95 6.78 -18.48
C LYS A 127 9.07 8.19 -19.06
N GLN A 128 8.19 8.56 -19.99
CA GLN A 128 8.15 9.92 -20.55
C GLN A 128 7.87 10.97 -19.47
N LEU A 129 6.89 10.72 -18.60
CA LEU A 129 6.56 11.59 -17.46
C LEU A 129 7.70 11.68 -16.45
N PHE A 130 8.34 10.55 -16.14
CA PHE A 130 9.46 10.45 -15.20
C PHE A 130 10.69 11.21 -15.73
N ASP A 131 11.03 11.01 -17.00
CA ASP A 131 12.13 11.71 -17.65
C ASP A 131 11.85 13.22 -17.77
N GLU A 132 10.61 13.62 -18.04
CA GLU A 132 10.18 15.02 -18.03
C GLU A 132 10.32 15.63 -16.62
N PHE A 133 9.87 14.92 -15.58
CA PHE A 133 10.01 15.33 -14.19
C PHE A 133 11.48 15.58 -13.84
N PHE A 134 12.38 14.62 -14.10
CA PHE A 134 13.80 14.77 -13.77
C PHE A 134 14.54 15.75 -14.68
N ARG A 135 14.10 15.95 -15.93
CA ARG A 135 14.60 17.01 -16.80
C ARG A 135 14.30 18.39 -16.23
N ASN A 136 13.11 18.57 -15.65
CA ASN A 136 12.72 19.79 -14.94
C ASN A 136 13.37 19.88 -13.54
N PHE A 137 13.73 18.76 -12.92
CA PHE A 137 14.41 18.70 -11.62
C PHE A 137 15.92 18.99 -11.69
N LYS A 138 16.56 18.72 -12.85
CA LYS A 138 18.00 18.96 -13.12
C LYS A 138 18.43 20.45 -13.13
N GLY A 139 17.60 21.35 -12.62
CA GLY A 139 18.01 22.70 -12.19
C GLY A 139 18.86 22.72 -10.90
N ARG A 140 19.06 21.58 -10.22
CA ARG A 140 20.02 21.44 -9.11
C ARG A 140 20.86 20.17 -9.27
N THR A 141 22.02 20.32 -9.92
CA THR A 141 23.20 19.43 -9.96
C THR A 141 22.96 17.92 -9.95
N ALA A 142 23.07 17.29 -11.12
CA ALA A 142 23.25 15.84 -11.23
C ALA A 142 24.62 15.42 -10.65
N PRO A 143 24.71 14.29 -9.91
CA PRO A 143 26.00 13.74 -9.52
C PRO A 143 26.71 13.19 -10.76
N SER A 144 27.96 13.63 -10.97
CA SER A 144 28.84 13.13 -12.01
C SER A 144 29.16 11.65 -11.76
N ASN A 145 29.03 10.83 -12.81
CA ASN A 145 29.47 9.44 -12.85
C ASN A 145 30.90 9.32 -12.29
N MET A 146 31.07 8.58 -11.19
CA MET A 146 32.37 8.03 -10.81
C MET A 146 32.60 6.78 -11.66
N GLY A 147 33.38 6.96 -12.73
CA GLY A 147 34.19 5.90 -13.29
C GLY A 147 35.62 6.11 -12.82
N ASP A 148 36.18 5.10 -12.16
CA ASP A 148 37.49 4.49 -12.41
C ASP A 148 37.56 3.15 -11.64
#